data_AF-A0A167E3Y2-F1
#
_entry.id   AF-A0A167E3Y2-F1
#
_cell.length_a   1.000
_cell.length_b   1.000
_cell.length_c   1.000
_cell.angle_alpha   90.00
_cell.angle_beta   90.00
_cell.angle_gamma   90.00
#
_symmetry.space_group_name_H-M   'P 1'
#
loop_
_entity.id
_entity.type
_entity.pdbx_description
1 polymer ?
#
loop_
_entity_poly.entity_id
_entity_poly.type
_entity_poly.pdbx_seq_one_letter_code
_entity_poly.pdbx_strand_id
1 'polypeptide(L)'
;MAIEFPLFSSLAPELRCQIWRDALPEPTGPTLYFYRNRGCWRPRQLTEADHGYIAGNGELNVGFDFRTDLLGDDNQFQVPLVLVNREARDIALTWLQEQGIKTRPQKQGECLFARPFNPSLDVLYVTDEKWEDFCFEAADRLFEPDLHGRSVDLQSDLMRIAIPEALFYQTDLMSWLPDVERWFEHLRVLFVVMGSQPNDTFGPWRWELQGVEAGAFLWNKEKEEFEYEPGSGVLGDEALLKKIGEAARNGLRDELITCGLKSLEIRPVFTNYRSPTMASQNAQCDQFAVLPIRMPPLPSFPHSAVHEVRIRQNTPKIPTENDSRSLFMKNIPADSTEPHFRAVFTSLVGAGRFETIFFDDEEGKRVLPVDPAQATNMRTIARKRKMMDVEAEEREREEQATRLPRIWTRQLHRSSGTAVVLLADEKSVHLVLKAIAKAQKSKKYPVWGENLADQVPDLGSSWISTHLQLSRVDKSATQAAVHAFFNAFNRKEKAAVELAKRLRNEPDEDGFVTVTRGGRAAPASRNEAEEAKQRMIDKAAKKKSELSNFYRFQLREQRKKEQARLLRRFQEEKRKVNAMRERHGKFKPET
;
A
#
# COMPACT_ATOMS: atom_id res chain seq x y z
N MET A 1 -9.64 -6.72 10.43
CA MET A 1 -8.70 -6.70 11.59
C MET A 1 -7.30 -6.45 11.07
N ALA A 2 -6.72 -5.34 11.50
CA ALA A 2 -5.47 -4.77 11.00
C ALA A 2 -4.31 -5.76 11.11
N ILE A 3 -3.57 -5.89 10.02
CA ILE A 3 -2.26 -6.54 9.99
C ILE A 3 -1.34 -5.55 10.72
N GLU A 4 -1.14 -5.70 12.03
CA GLU A 4 -0.09 -4.95 12.68
C GLU A 4 1.25 -5.42 12.11
N PHE A 5 1.91 -4.50 11.41
CA PHE A 5 3.23 -4.66 10.84
C PHE A 5 4.21 -4.71 12.04
N PRO A 6 4.67 -5.90 12.48
CA PRO A 6 5.17 -6.11 13.85
C PRO A 6 6.51 -5.41 14.15
N LEU A 7 7.13 -4.81 13.14
CA LEU A 7 8.35 -4.01 13.25
C LEU A 7 8.09 -2.51 13.13
N PHE A 8 6.86 -2.09 12.84
CA PHE A 8 6.56 -0.69 12.53
C PHE A 8 6.88 0.23 13.69
N SER A 9 6.50 -0.13 14.92
CA SER A 9 6.78 0.63 16.13
C SER A 9 8.28 0.71 16.49
N SER A 10 9.12 -0.16 15.91
CA SER A 10 10.57 -0.15 16.12
C SER A 10 11.33 0.75 15.14
N LEU A 11 10.63 1.32 14.13
CA LEU A 11 11.22 2.26 13.18
C LEU A 11 11.36 3.66 13.80
N ALA A 12 12.36 4.40 13.32
CA ALA A 12 12.52 5.81 13.65
C ALA A 12 11.23 6.61 13.35
N PRO A 13 10.85 7.59 14.20
CA PRO A 13 9.63 8.36 14.02
C PRO A 13 9.46 8.95 12.61
N GLU A 14 10.54 9.42 11.99
CA GLU A 14 10.53 10.00 10.64
C GLU A 14 10.10 8.97 9.59
N LEU A 15 10.59 7.73 9.71
CA LEU A 15 10.22 6.63 8.81
C LEU A 15 8.78 6.19 9.03
N ARG A 16 8.32 6.15 10.29
CA ARG A 16 6.91 5.84 10.60
C ARG A 16 5.97 6.89 10.02
N CYS A 17 6.28 8.17 10.22
CA CYS A 17 5.54 9.27 9.63
C CYS A 17 5.54 9.20 8.09
N GLN A 18 6.67 8.89 7.47
CA GLN A 18 6.75 8.75 6.02
C GLN A 18 5.87 7.59 5.53
N ILE A 19 5.94 6.42 6.17
CA ILE A 19 5.10 5.26 5.81
C ILE A 19 3.62 5.59 5.99
N TRP A 20 3.24 6.31 7.05
CA TRP A 20 1.84 6.75 7.21
C TRP A 20 1.40 7.72 6.12
N ARG A 21 2.28 8.63 5.68
CA ARG A 21 2.00 9.51 4.54
C ARG A 21 1.86 8.74 3.24
N ASP A 22 2.77 7.80 2.98
CA ASP A 22 2.75 6.98 1.77
C ASP A 22 1.57 5.99 1.76
N ALA A 23 1.02 5.66 2.94
CA ALA A 23 -0.17 4.82 3.08
C ALA A 23 -1.49 5.60 2.92
N LEU A 24 -1.46 6.94 2.91
CA LEU A 24 -2.63 7.74 2.58
C LEU A 24 -2.97 7.59 1.08
N PRO A 25 -4.23 7.78 0.69
CA PRO A 25 -4.58 7.84 -0.73
C PRO A 25 -3.74 8.93 -1.42
N GLU A 26 -3.20 8.62 -2.60
CA GLU A 26 -2.57 9.64 -3.44
C GLU A 26 -3.55 10.79 -3.69
N PRO A 27 -3.06 12.05 -3.82
CA PRO A 27 -3.92 13.19 -4.15
C PRO A 27 -4.72 12.83 -5.39
N THR A 28 -6.03 12.66 -5.18
CA THR A 28 -6.94 12.12 -6.17
C THR A 28 -6.93 13.02 -7.40
N GLY A 29 -6.59 12.46 -8.56
CA GLY A 29 -6.79 13.09 -9.84
C GLY A 29 -8.27 13.38 -10.12
N PRO A 30 -8.64 13.73 -11.37
CA PRO A 30 -10.03 13.95 -11.74
C PRO A 30 -10.88 12.73 -11.37
N THR A 31 -11.93 12.95 -10.58
CA THR A 31 -12.82 11.88 -10.09
C THR A 31 -14.18 11.91 -10.75
N LEU A 32 -14.74 10.73 -10.97
CA LEU A 32 -16.01 10.53 -11.67
C LEU A 32 -17.16 10.40 -10.67
N TYR A 33 -18.13 11.31 -10.66
CA TYR A 33 -19.32 11.27 -9.78
C TYR A 33 -20.55 10.81 -10.55
N PHE A 34 -21.50 10.12 -9.93
CA PHE A 34 -22.71 9.69 -10.62
C PHE A 34 -23.88 10.64 -10.34
N TYR A 35 -24.62 11.01 -11.39
CA TYR A 35 -25.94 11.59 -11.23
C TYR A 35 -26.97 10.48 -11.01
N ARG A 36 -27.44 10.31 -9.76
CA ARG A 36 -28.32 9.20 -9.37
C ARG A 36 -29.80 9.58 -9.35
N ASN A 37 -30.12 10.74 -8.78
CA ASN A 37 -31.48 11.16 -8.48
C ASN A 37 -31.66 12.66 -8.70
N ARG A 38 -32.89 13.05 -9.04
CA ARG A 38 -33.34 14.44 -9.02
C ARG A 38 -33.22 15.05 -7.62
N GLY A 39 -33.18 16.38 -7.55
CA GLY A 39 -33.16 17.17 -6.33
C GLY A 39 -31.84 17.92 -6.09
N CYS A 40 -30.97 17.97 -7.11
CA CYS A 40 -29.72 18.73 -7.13
C CYS A 40 -29.97 20.22 -7.38
N TRP A 41 -31.02 20.59 -8.12
CA TRP A 41 -31.39 21.99 -8.31
C TRP A 41 -32.10 22.58 -7.10
N ARG A 42 -31.55 23.66 -6.52
CA ARG A 42 -32.12 24.32 -5.34
C ARG A 42 -32.19 25.83 -5.50
N PRO A 43 -33.33 26.46 -5.16
CA PRO A 43 -33.37 27.89 -5.06
C PRO A 43 -32.63 28.38 -3.82
N ARG A 44 -31.96 29.52 -3.95
CA ARG A 44 -31.23 30.22 -2.89
C ARG A 44 -31.49 31.72 -3.01
N GLN A 45 -31.59 32.42 -1.89
CA GLN A 45 -31.65 33.88 -1.93
C GLN A 45 -30.26 34.46 -2.27
N LEU A 46 -30.21 35.32 -3.28
CA LEU A 46 -28.99 36.06 -3.62
C LEU A 46 -28.68 37.13 -2.58
N THR A 47 -27.39 37.33 -2.35
CA THR A 47 -26.81 38.34 -1.47
C THR A 47 -26.04 39.37 -2.28
N GLU A 48 -25.66 40.50 -1.68
CA GLU A 48 -24.87 41.56 -2.35
C GLU A 48 -23.54 41.07 -2.94
N ALA A 49 -23.03 39.93 -2.46
CA ALA A 49 -21.80 39.32 -2.96
C ALA A 49 -22.01 38.43 -4.20
N ASP A 50 -23.26 38.07 -4.51
CA ASP A 50 -23.60 37.16 -5.60
C ASP A 50 -23.73 37.91 -6.93
N HIS A 51 -23.27 37.27 -8.01
CA HIS A 51 -23.53 37.75 -9.36
C HIS A 51 -25.04 37.76 -9.63
N GLY A 52 -25.55 38.74 -10.38
CA GLY A 52 -26.98 38.88 -10.65
C GLY A 52 -27.80 39.53 -9.52
N TYR A 53 -27.21 39.87 -8.37
CA TYR A 53 -27.94 40.55 -7.29
C TYR A 53 -28.41 41.96 -7.69
N ILE A 54 -29.70 42.23 -7.45
CA ILE A 54 -30.36 43.51 -7.71
C ILE A 54 -30.75 44.16 -6.38
N ALA A 55 -30.10 45.28 -6.05
CA ALA A 55 -30.39 46.04 -4.84
C ALA A 55 -31.85 46.56 -4.85
N GLY A 56 -32.55 46.39 -3.72
CA GLY A 56 -33.90 46.93 -3.52
C GLY A 56 -35.05 46.10 -4.11
N ASN A 57 -34.78 44.96 -4.76
CA ASN A 57 -35.83 44.06 -5.25
C ASN A 57 -35.58 42.59 -4.85
N GLY A 58 -36.10 42.21 -3.68
CA GLY A 58 -35.92 40.86 -3.13
C GLY A 58 -36.57 39.74 -3.95
N GLU A 59 -37.59 40.05 -4.76
CA GLU A 59 -38.33 39.06 -5.57
C GLU A 59 -37.55 38.59 -6.80
N LEU A 60 -36.62 39.42 -7.30
CA LEU A 60 -35.73 39.06 -8.42
C LEU A 60 -34.42 38.43 -7.96
N ASN A 61 -34.15 38.40 -6.66
CA ASN A 61 -32.90 37.92 -6.07
C ASN A 61 -32.98 36.43 -5.71
N VAL A 62 -33.46 35.60 -6.63
CA VAL A 62 -33.55 34.15 -6.45
C VAL A 62 -32.50 33.49 -7.35
N GLY A 63 -31.43 33.00 -6.74
CA GLY A 63 -30.46 32.11 -7.38
C GLY A 63 -31.06 30.72 -7.52
N PHE A 64 -30.72 30.05 -8.60
CA PHE A 64 -31.11 28.67 -8.88
C PHE A 64 -29.84 27.87 -9.11
N ASP A 65 -29.45 27.12 -8.08
CA ASP A 65 -28.12 26.55 -7.96
C ASP A 65 -28.15 25.05 -8.25
N PHE A 66 -27.24 24.57 -9.10
CA PHE A 66 -26.98 23.14 -9.20
C PHE A 66 -26.05 22.68 -8.08
N ARG A 67 -26.61 22.04 -7.06
CA ARG A 67 -25.89 21.63 -5.86
C ARG A 67 -25.21 20.28 -6.01
N THR A 68 -23.92 20.31 -6.32
CA THR A 68 -23.08 19.11 -6.40
C THR A 68 -22.87 18.40 -5.05
N ASP A 69 -23.11 19.09 -3.92
CA ASP A 69 -23.10 18.47 -2.59
C ASP A 69 -24.31 17.53 -2.34
N LEU A 70 -25.33 17.59 -3.20
CA LEU A 70 -26.53 16.77 -3.15
C LEU A 70 -26.49 15.54 -4.07
N LEU A 71 -25.36 15.29 -4.76
CA LEU A 71 -25.15 14.10 -5.62
C LEU A 71 -25.12 12.75 -4.85
N GLY A 72 -25.52 12.74 -3.56
CA GLY A 72 -25.66 11.54 -2.73
C GLY A 72 -24.40 11.17 -1.94
N ASP A 73 -24.35 9.91 -1.48
CA ASP A 73 -23.24 9.35 -0.68
C ASP A 73 -21.98 9.07 -1.50
N ASP A 74 -22.01 9.43 -2.78
CA ASP A 74 -20.93 9.33 -3.73
C ASP A 74 -19.66 10.03 -3.24
N ASN A 75 -19.77 11.17 -2.58
CA ASN A 75 -18.60 11.87 -2.03
C ASN A 75 -17.98 11.18 -0.80
N GLN A 76 -18.56 10.10 -0.29
CA GLN A 76 -18.18 9.50 1.00
C GLN A 76 -17.12 8.41 0.84
N PHE A 77 -16.07 8.51 1.65
CA PHE A 77 -15.05 7.49 1.72
C PHE A 77 -14.53 7.35 3.15
N GLN A 78 -13.96 6.18 3.44
CA GLN A 78 -13.31 5.92 4.72
C GLN A 78 -11.81 6.15 4.58
N VAL A 79 -11.21 6.80 5.57
CA VAL A 79 -9.76 6.81 5.76
C VAL A 79 -9.45 5.97 6.99
N PRO A 80 -9.18 4.66 6.83
CA PRO A 80 -8.98 3.77 7.98
C PRO A 80 -7.86 4.23 8.91
N LEU A 81 -6.84 4.92 8.37
CA LEU A 81 -5.70 5.48 9.12
C LEU A 81 -6.12 6.38 10.29
N VAL A 82 -7.28 7.04 10.20
CA VAL A 82 -7.84 7.88 11.29
C VAL A 82 -8.16 7.08 12.55
N LEU A 83 -8.39 5.77 12.41
CA LEU A 83 -8.79 4.87 13.49
C LEU A 83 -7.66 3.94 13.96
N VAL A 84 -6.47 3.98 13.33
CA VAL A 84 -5.39 3.03 13.62
C VAL A 84 -4.69 3.35 14.94
N ASN A 85 -4.09 4.53 15.07
CA ASN A 85 -3.45 5.01 16.29
C ASN A 85 -3.32 6.55 16.25
N ARG A 86 -2.79 7.16 17.31
CA ARG A 86 -2.69 8.63 17.42
C ARG A 86 -1.80 9.25 16.33
N GLU A 87 -0.67 8.62 16.00
CA GLU A 87 0.29 9.11 14.99
C GLU A 87 -0.32 9.09 13.57
N ALA A 88 -0.91 7.95 13.19
CA ALA A 88 -1.61 7.79 11.92
C ALA A 88 -2.81 8.72 11.82
N ARG A 89 -3.53 8.94 12.93
CA ARG A 89 -4.67 9.85 13.01
C ARG A 89 -4.27 11.30 12.76
N ASP A 90 -3.22 11.78 13.40
CA ASP A 90 -2.77 13.18 13.23
C ASP A 90 -2.32 13.43 11.78
N ILE A 91 -1.59 12.48 11.18
CA ILE A 91 -1.15 12.57 9.77
C ILE A 91 -2.35 12.54 8.82
N ALA A 92 -3.29 11.61 9.03
CA ALA A 92 -4.48 11.49 8.19
C ALA A 92 -5.40 12.71 8.28
N LEU A 93 -5.60 13.27 9.48
CA LEU A 93 -6.42 14.48 9.67
C LEU A 93 -5.75 15.72 9.04
N THR A 94 -4.43 15.84 9.13
CA THR A 94 -3.68 16.93 8.48
C THR A 94 -3.83 16.85 6.96
N TRP A 95 -3.66 15.66 6.38
CA TRP A 95 -3.87 15.44 4.95
C TRP A 95 -5.32 15.73 4.52
N LEU A 96 -6.32 15.28 5.29
CA LEU A 96 -7.73 15.58 5.01
C LEU A 96 -8.00 17.09 4.98
N GLN A 97 -7.38 17.83 5.90
CA GLN A 97 -7.50 19.29 5.96
C GLN A 97 -6.82 19.97 4.75
N GLU A 98 -5.64 19.53 4.36
CA GLU A 98 -4.92 20.02 3.16
C GLU A 98 -5.73 19.80 1.88
N GLN A 99 -6.49 18.70 1.80
CA GLN A 99 -7.37 18.38 0.66
C GLN A 99 -8.76 19.06 0.73
N GLY A 100 -9.04 19.86 1.77
CA GLY A 100 -10.34 20.53 1.93
C GLY A 100 -11.50 19.59 2.23
N ILE A 101 -11.22 18.39 2.75
CA ILE A 101 -12.20 17.33 2.95
C ILE A 101 -12.89 17.51 4.31
N LYS A 102 -14.23 17.57 4.30
CA LYS A 102 -15.01 17.82 5.52
C LYS A 102 -15.25 16.51 6.26
N THR A 103 -15.09 16.55 7.58
CA THR A 103 -15.38 15.41 8.46
C THR A 103 -16.87 15.36 8.78
N ARG A 104 -17.50 14.20 8.56
CA ARG A 104 -18.88 13.95 9.00
C ARG A 104 -18.87 12.86 10.08
N PRO A 105 -19.02 13.22 11.37
CA PRO A 105 -19.08 12.21 12.42
C PRO A 105 -20.42 11.47 12.37
N GLN A 106 -20.39 10.13 12.29
CA GLN A 106 -21.58 9.29 12.39
C GLN A 106 -21.64 8.54 13.74
N LYS A 107 -22.84 8.12 14.14
CA LYS A 107 -23.18 7.57 15.46
C LYS A 107 -22.60 6.17 15.79
N GLN A 108 -21.77 5.56 14.93
CA GLN A 108 -21.29 4.17 15.10
C GLN A 108 -19.76 3.97 14.98
N GLY A 109 -18.95 5.01 15.25
CA GLY A 109 -17.49 4.87 15.29
C GLY A 109 -16.80 4.74 13.93
N GLU A 110 -17.56 4.69 12.83
CA GLU A 110 -17.05 4.90 11.48
C GLU A 110 -16.97 6.40 11.18
N CYS A 111 -15.78 6.89 10.81
CA CYS A 111 -15.60 8.23 10.29
C CYS A 111 -15.72 8.18 8.76
N LEU A 112 -16.84 8.67 8.23
CA LEU A 112 -17.00 8.93 6.81
C LEU A 112 -16.51 10.35 6.50
N PHE A 113 -15.67 10.46 5.48
CA PHE A 113 -15.15 11.72 4.98
C PHE A 113 -15.83 12.03 3.66
N ALA A 114 -16.24 13.28 3.48
CA ALA A 114 -16.87 13.74 2.25
C ALA A 114 -15.94 14.74 1.56
N ARG A 115 -15.37 14.37 0.40
CA ARG A 115 -14.63 15.35 -0.41
C ARG A 115 -15.64 16.15 -1.25
N PRO A 116 -15.58 17.49 -1.23
CA PRO A 116 -16.43 18.29 -2.10
C PRO A 116 -16.09 18.07 -3.57
N PHE A 117 -17.11 18.12 -4.42
CA PHE A 117 -16.95 18.14 -5.87
C PHE A 117 -16.13 19.36 -6.27
N ASN A 118 -15.07 19.15 -7.05
CA ASN A 118 -14.23 20.21 -7.60
C ASN A 118 -14.63 20.45 -9.07
N PRO A 119 -15.34 21.55 -9.39
CA PRO A 119 -15.90 21.73 -10.72
C PRO A 119 -14.88 21.90 -11.85
N SER A 120 -13.64 22.27 -11.50
CA SER A 120 -12.56 22.44 -12.47
C SER A 120 -11.87 21.13 -12.87
N LEU A 121 -11.98 20.08 -12.04
CA LEU A 121 -11.27 18.81 -12.22
C LEU A 121 -12.22 17.61 -12.36
N ASP A 122 -13.27 17.57 -11.55
CA ASP A 122 -14.17 16.43 -11.46
C ASP A 122 -15.16 16.38 -12.61
N VAL A 123 -15.68 15.17 -12.83
CA VAL A 123 -16.55 14.85 -13.95
C VAL A 123 -17.83 14.22 -13.43
N LEU A 124 -18.98 14.73 -13.87
CA LEU A 124 -20.27 14.13 -13.57
C LEU A 124 -20.66 13.12 -14.66
N TYR A 125 -20.71 11.84 -14.32
CA TYR A 125 -21.19 10.78 -15.17
C TYR A 125 -22.70 10.62 -15.07
N VAL A 126 -23.36 10.63 -16.23
CA VAL A 126 -24.80 10.47 -16.35
C VAL A 126 -25.08 9.21 -17.17
N THR A 127 -25.77 8.25 -16.56
CA THR A 127 -26.16 7.00 -17.23
C THR A 127 -27.28 7.25 -18.24
N ASP A 128 -27.42 6.35 -19.22
CA ASP A 128 -28.53 6.34 -20.19
C ASP A 128 -29.91 6.49 -19.50
N GLU A 129 -30.18 5.65 -18.50
CA GLU A 129 -31.43 5.67 -17.71
C GLU A 129 -31.72 7.00 -16.97
N LYS A 130 -30.69 7.82 -16.76
CA LYS A 130 -30.77 9.06 -15.97
C LYS A 130 -30.59 10.32 -16.80
N TRP A 131 -30.38 10.18 -18.10
CA TRP A 131 -30.13 11.31 -18.98
C TRP A 131 -31.35 12.21 -19.11
N GLU A 132 -32.54 11.64 -19.33
CA GLU A 132 -33.79 12.41 -19.38
C GLU A 132 -34.02 13.16 -18.05
N ASP A 133 -33.86 12.47 -16.92
CA ASP A 133 -33.95 13.09 -15.59
C ASP A 133 -32.97 14.25 -15.43
N PHE A 134 -31.74 14.13 -15.94
CA PHE A 134 -30.71 15.16 -15.85
C PHE A 134 -31.06 16.40 -16.70
N CYS A 135 -31.57 16.19 -17.92
CA CYS A 135 -31.95 17.28 -18.82
C CYS A 135 -33.15 18.08 -18.32
N PHE A 136 -34.17 17.41 -17.77
CA PHE A 136 -35.45 18.05 -17.44
C PHE A 136 -35.59 18.49 -15.98
N GLU A 137 -34.71 18.05 -15.07
CA GLU A 137 -34.83 18.39 -13.63
C GLU A 137 -34.98 19.90 -13.40
N ALA A 138 -34.14 20.71 -14.05
CA ALA A 138 -34.14 22.16 -13.88
C ALA A 138 -35.47 22.78 -14.34
N ALA A 139 -35.95 22.36 -15.52
CA ALA A 139 -37.21 22.84 -16.08
C ALA A 139 -38.39 22.46 -15.18
N ASP A 140 -38.50 21.19 -14.78
CA ASP A 140 -39.58 20.69 -13.92
C ASP A 140 -39.59 21.39 -12.55
N ARG A 141 -38.41 21.67 -11.98
CA ARG A 141 -38.28 22.34 -10.69
C ARG A 141 -38.76 23.80 -10.73
N LEU A 142 -38.66 24.49 -11.87
CA LEU A 142 -39.20 25.84 -12.06
C LEU A 142 -40.72 25.87 -12.14
N PHE A 143 -41.37 24.75 -12.48
CA PHE A 143 -42.83 24.66 -12.48
C PHE A 143 -43.43 24.37 -11.10
N GLU A 144 -42.60 24.10 -10.08
CA GLU A 144 -43.08 23.92 -8.71
C GLU A 144 -43.66 25.23 -8.13
N PRO A 145 -44.66 25.16 -7.22
CA PRO A 145 -45.42 26.33 -6.77
C PRO A 145 -44.60 27.46 -6.13
N ASP A 146 -43.43 27.15 -5.58
CA ASP A 146 -42.56 28.12 -4.93
C ASP A 146 -41.71 28.95 -5.92
N LEU A 147 -41.45 28.41 -7.13
CA LEU A 147 -40.69 29.06 -8.21
C LEU A 147 -41.53 29.41 -9.44
N HIS A 148 -42.77 28.90 -9.52
CA HIS A 148 -43.63 29.10 -10.66
C HIS A 148 -43.82 30.60 -10.98
N GLY A 149 -43.44 30.98 -12.20
CA GLY A 149 -43.54 32.36 -12.68
C GLY A 149 -42.53 33.35 -12.10
N ARG A 150 -41.56 32.88 -11.29
CA ARG A 150 -40.47 33.72 -10.78
C ARG A 150 -39.33 33.80 -11.77
N SER A 151 -38.68 34.96 -11.81
CA SER A 151 -37.40 35.10 -12.49
C SER A 151 -36.30 34.56 -11.58
N VAL A 152 -35.44 33.70 -12.10
CA VAL A 152 -34.31 33.13 -11.36
C VAL A 152 -32.98 33.42 -12.07
N ASP A 153 -31.91 33.52 -11.29
CA ASP A 153 -30.53 33.62 -11.76
C ASP A 153 -29.87 32.23 -11.74
N LEU A 154 -29.40 31.74 -12.88
CA LEU A 154 -28.82 30.40 -13.01
C LEU A 154 -27.38 30.38 -12.50
N GLN A 155 -27.09 29.55 -11.49
CA GLN A 155 -25.75 29.42 -10.92
C GLN A 155 -25.31 27.95 -10.90
N SER A 156 -24.52 27.57 -11.91
CA SER A 156 -23.94 26.24 -11.99
C SER A 156 -22.47 26.29 -12.36
N ASP A 157 -21.64 25.72 -11.48
CA ASP A 157 -20.19 25.62 -11.70
C ASP A 157 -19.77 24.37 -12.49
N LEU A 158 -20.71 23.48 -12.84
CA LEU A 158 -20.39 22.22 -13.51
C LEU A 158 -19.77 22.46 -14.90
N MET A 159 -18.50 22.07 -15.07
CA MET A 159 -17.78 22.28 -16.34
C MET A 159 -17.64 21.03 -17.21
N ARG A 160 -17.80 19.84 -16.63
CA ARG A 160 -17.44 18.57 -17.25
C ARG A 160 -18.45 17.48 -16.95
N ILE A 161 -18.96 16.84 -17.99
CA ILE A 161 -19.84 15.66 -17.87
C ILE A 161 -19.29 14.48 -18.66
N ALA A 162 -19.69 13.27 -18.28
CA ALA A 162 -19.37 12.04 -18.97
C ALA A 162 -20.65 11.25 -19.27
N ILE A 163 -20.73 10.66 -20.46
CA ILE A 163 -21.87 9.85 -20.90
C ILE A 163 -21.42 8.54 -21.56
N PRO A 164 -22.25 7.49 -21.54
CA PRO A 164 -21.97 6.26 -22.27
C PRO A 164 -21.84 6.47 -23.79
N GLU A 165 -20.97 5.70 -24.44
CA GLU A 165 -20.89 5.63 -25.91
C GLU A 165 -22.24 5.32 -26.57
N ALA A 166 -23.04 4.43 -25.98
CA ALA A 166 -24.36 4.07 -26.50
C ALA A 166 -25.30 5.28 -26.55
N LEU A 167 -25.25 6.13 -25.51
CA LEU A 167 -26.05 7.34 -25.39
C LEU A 167 -25.65 8.38 -26.45
N PHE A 168 -24.34 8.53 -26.68
CA PHE A 168 -23.81 9.45 -27.68
C PHE A 168 -24.23 9.12 -29.12
N TYR A 169 -24.48 7.85 -29.44
CA TYR A 169 -24.88 7.45 -30.81
C TYR A 169 -26.39 7.43 -31.06
N GLN A 170 -27.22 7.73 -30.07
CA GLN A 170 -28.67 7.78 -30.26
C GLN A 170 -29.10 9.11 -30.89
N THR A 171 -29.78 9.04 -32.03
CA THR A 171 -30.16 10.20 -32.87
C THR A 171 -31.11 11.17 -32.19
N ASP A 172 -32.04 10.69 -31.36
CA ASP A 172 -33.08 11.53 -30.75
C ASP A 172 -32.59 12.25 -29.49
N LEU A 173 -31.51 11.74 -28.89
CA LEU A 173 -30.98 12.15 -27.59
C LEU A 173 -29.99 13.32 -27.65
N MET A 174 -29.33 13.50 -28.80
CA MET A 174 -28.40 14.61 -29.06
C MET A 174 -29.11 15.96 -29.25
N SER A 175 -30.44 15.93 -29.48
CA SER A 175 -31.30 17.13 -29.54
C SER A 175 -31.49 17.82 -28.18
N TRP A 176 -31.21 17.12 -27.06
CA TRP A 176 -31.41 17.67 -25.71
C TRP A 176 -30.14 18.26 -25.09
N LEU A 177 -28.98 18.07 -25.73
CA LEU A 177 -27.72 18.67 -25.27
C LEU A 177 -27.76 20.21 -25.21
N PRO A 178 -28.48 20.92 -26.10
CA PRO A 178 -28.64 22.36 -25.97
C PRO A 178 -29.49 22.78 -24.77
N ASP A 179 -30.49 21.99 -24.38
CA ASP A 179 -31.23 22.22 -23.13
C ASP A 179 -30.30 22.08 -21.93
N VAL A 180 -29.39 21.10 -21.94
CA VAL A 180 -28.34 20.96 -20.92
C VAL A 180 -27.45 22.20 -20.88
N GLU A 181 -26.93 22.71 -22.01
CA GLU A 181 -26.09 23.92 -21.98
C GLU A 181 -26.82 25.13 -21.39
N ARG A 182 -28.10 25.32 -21.72
CA ARG A 182 -28.89 26.41 -21.16
C ARG A 182 -28.89 26.41 -19.62
N TRP A 183 -28.90 25.23 -19.01
CA TRP A 183 -28.85 25.08 -17.55
C TRP A 183 -27.42 25.10 -17.00
N PHE A 184 -26.43 24.68 -17.80
CA PHE A 184 -25.03 24.54 -17.42
C PHE A 184 -24.13 25.47 -18.25
N GLU A 185 -24.20 26.79 -18.04
CA GLU A 185 -23.47 27.81 -18.82
C GLU A 185 -21.95 27.58 -18.90
N HIS A 186 -21.38 26.98 -17.85
CA HIS A 186 -19.96 26.70 -17.72
C HIS A 186 -19.55 25.32 -18.25
N LEU A 187 -20.47 24.55 -18.82
CA LEU A 187 -20.15 23.28 -19.45
C LEU A 187 -19.21 23.51 -20.65
N ARG A 188 -18.07 22.82 -20.64
CA ARG A 188 -17.04 22.94 -21.69
C ARG A 188 -16.62 21.59 -22.24
N VAL A 189 -16.61 20.55 -21.41
CA VAL A 189 -16.08 19.23 -21.80
C VAL A 189 -17.13 18.15 -21.65
N LEU A 190 -17.39 17.45 -22.75
CA LEU A 190 -18.20 16.23 -22.83
C LEU A 190 -17.28 15.03 -23.03
N PHE A 191 -17.21 14.16 -22.03
CA PHE A 191 -16.50 12.90 -22.11
C PHE A 191 -17.43 11.80 -22.63
N VAL A 192 -17.01 11.08 -23.67
CA VAL A 192 -17.73 9.91 -24.18
C VAL A 192 -17.00 8.67 -23.69
N VAL A 193 -17.63 7.93 -22.78
CA VAL A 193 -17.05 6.74 -22.16
C VAL A 193 -17.21 5.54 -23.07
N MET A 194 -16.10 5.09 -23.63
CA MET A 194 -16.01 4.01 -24.61
C MET A 194 -15.87 2.65 -23.93
N GLY A 195 -16.49 1.62 -24.52
CA GLY A 195 -16.36 0.24 -24.04
C GLY A 195 -17.06 -0.01 -22.70
N SER A 196 -16.31 -0.50 -21.71
CA SER A 196 -16.86 -0.92 -20.41
C SER A 196 -17.31 0.30 -19.61
N GLN A 197 -18.59 0.36 -19.25
CA GLN A 197 -19.18 1.49 -18.53
C GLN A 197 -18.89 1.42 -17.02
N PRO A 198 -18.69 2.57 -16.38
CA PRO A 198 -18.41 2.64 -14.96
C PRO A 198 -19.62 2.23 -14.14
N ASN A 199 -19.28 1.35 -13.23
CA ASN A 199 -19.99 0.79 -12.11
C ASN A 199 -20.48 1.67 -10.96
N ASP A 200 -21.79 1.72 -10.69
CA ASP A 200 -22.27 2.45 -9.51
C ASP A 200 -22.14 1.68 -8.17
N THR A 201 -21.70 0.41 -8.22
CA THR A 201 -21.65 -0.51 -7.06
C THR A 201 -20.50 -0.29 -6.08
N PHE A 202 -19.41 0.36 -6.50
CA PHE A 202 -18.15 0.40 -5.72
C PHE A 202 -17.75 1.80 -5.20
N GLY A 203 -18.59 2.81 -5.44
CA GLY A 203 -18.34 4.21 -5.10
C GLY A 203 -17.54 4.97 -6.19
N PRO A 204 -17.81 6.26 -6.40
CA PRO A 204 -17.36 7.06 -7.57
C PRO A 204 -15.84 7.27 -7.67
N TRP A 205 -15.15 7.36 -6.54
CA TRP A 205 -13.70 7.62 -6.43
C TRP A 205 -12.79 6.51 -6.99
N ARG A 206 -13.37 5.39 -7.43
CA ARG A 206 -12.63 4.23 -7.93
C ARG A 206 -12.56 4.17 -9.45
N TRP A 207 -13.25 5.07 -10.13
CA TRP A 207 -13.21 5.16 -11.59
C TRP A 207 -12.32 6.31 -12.01
N GLU A 208 -11.29 5.98 -12.79
CA GLU A 208 -10.40 6.96 -13.41
C GLU A 208 -10.64 6.98 -14.92
N LEU A 209 -10.68 8.19 -15.48
CA LEU A 209 -10.76 8.39 -16.92
C LEU A 209 -9.36 8.25 -17.55
N GLN A 210 -9.24 7.31 -18.48
CA GLN A 210 -8.05 7.11 -19.30
C GLN A 210 -8.26 7.68 -20.70
N GLY A 211 -7.18 8.15 -21.32
CA GLY A 211 -7.22 8.73 -22.66
C GLY A 211 -7.62 10.20 -22.70
N VAL A 212 -7.71 10.89 -21.55
CA VAL A 212 -8.02 12.32 -21.47
C VAL A 212 -7.06 13.15 -22.34
N GLU A 213 -5.80 12.73 -22.48
CA GLU A 213 -4.77 13.42 -23.27
C GLU A 213 -4.68 12.96 -24.74
N ALA A 214 -5.54 12.06 -25.21
CA ALA A 214 -5.31 11.37 -26.48
C ALA A 214 -5.88 12.10 -27.73
N GLY A 215 -6.74 13.08 -27.53
CA GLY A 215 -7.27 13.95 -28.60
C GLY A 215 -8.70 14.39 -28.31
N ALA A 216 -9.12 15.49 -28.94
CA ALA A 216 -10.42 16.09 -28.69
C ALA A 216 -11.05 16.66 -29.97
N PHE A 217 -12.37 16.64 -30.05
CA PHE A 217 -13.12 17.36 -31.08
C PHE A 217 -13.57 18.70 -30.50
N LEU A 218 -13.06 19.79 -31.06
CA LEU A 218 -13.32 21.14 -30.62
C LEU A 218 -14.37 21.79 -31.53
N TRP A 219 -15.42 22.34 -30.94
CA TRP A 219 -16.39 23.14 -31.68
C TRP A 219 -15.77 24.50 -32.07
N ASN A 220 -15.66 24.75 -33.37
CA ASN A 220 -15.22 26.03 -33.90
C ASN A 220 -16.44 26.85 -34.34
N LYS A 221 -16.81 27.85 -33.52
CA LYS A 221 -17.97 28.71 -33.81
C LYS A 221 -17.82 29.54 -35.09
N GLU A 222 -16.61 29.97 -35.44
CA GLU A 222 -16.38 30.79 -36.64
C GLU A 222 -16.54 29.97 -37.92
N LYS A 223 -16.20 28.68 -37.87
CA LYS A 223 -16.31 27.76 -39.00
C LYS A 223 -17.58 26.92 -38.99
N GLU A 224 -18.34 26.98 -37.90
CA GLU A 224 -19.51 26.13 -37.64
C GLU A 224 -19.22 24.64 -37.86
N GLU A 225 -18.06 24.18 -37.40
CA GLU A 225 -17.58 22.81 -37.61
C GLU A 225 -16.76 22.30 -36.41
N PHE A 226 -16.74 20.98 -36.23
CA PHE A 226 -15.87 20.31 -35.26
C PHE A 226 -14.49 20.02 -35.86
N GLU A 227 -13.45 20.53 -35.21
CA GLU A 227 -12.05 20.29 -35.59
C GLU A 227 -11.43 19.28 -34.63
N TYR A 228 -10.76 18.26 -35.17
CA TYR A 228 -10.05 17.28 -34.35
C TYR A 228 -8.65 17.80 -34.02
N GLU A 229 -8.36 17.97 -32.72
CA GLU A 229 -7.04 18.29 -32.21
C GLU A 229 -6.36 17.01 -31.70
N PRO A 230 -5.25 16.56 -32.32
CA PRO A 230 -4.53 15.38 -31.88
C PRO A 230 -3.80 15.65 -30.55
N GLY A 231 -3.98 14.76 -29.58
CA GLY A 231 -3.33 14.85 -28.27
C GLY A 231 -2.01 14.06 -28.18
N SER A 232 -1.39 14.07 -26.99
CA SER A 232 -0.16 13.31 -26.68
C SER A 232 -0.39 11.82 -26.41
N GLY A 233 -1.64 11.40 -26.17
CA GLY A 233 -2.02 10.02 -25.88
C GLY A 233 -2.40 9.20 -27.12
N VAL A 234 -2.28 7.88 -27.03
CA VAL A 234 -2.80 6.94 -28.05
C VAL A 234 -4.25 6.61 -27.70
N LEU A 235 -5.20 7.09 -28.50
CA LEU A 235 -6.58 6.61 -28.45
C LEU A 235 -6.78 5.47 -29.47
N GLY A 236 -7.82 4.66 -29.31
CA GLY A 236 -8.13 3.50 -30.16
C GLY A 236 -8.19 3.78 -31.67
N ASP A 237 -8.45 2.73 -32.46
CA ASP A 237 -8.35 2.73 -33.93
C ASP A 237 -8.93 3.99 -34.62
N GLU A 238 -8.25 4.47 -35.66
CA GLU A 238 -8.61 5.66 -36.45
C GLU A 238 -10.07 5.65 -36.94
N ALA A 239 -10.65 4.47 -37.14
CA ALA A 239 -12.06 4.26 -37.49
C ALA A 239 -13.04 4.74 -36.40
N LEU A 240 -12.69 4.59 -35.11
CA LEU A 240 -13.51 4.98 -33.97
C LEU A 240 -13.56 6.50 -33.82
N LEU A 241 -12.41 7.17 -33.98
CA LEU A 241 -12.34 8.63 -34.04
C LEU A 241 -13.20 9.19 -35.17
N LYS A 242 -13.13 8.58 -36.35
CA LYS A 242 -13.93 8.99 -37.51
C LYS A 242 -15.44 8.87 -37.24
N LYS A 243 -15.86 7.75 -36.63
CA LYS A 243 -17.26 7.50 -36.26
C LYS A 243 -17.79 8.53 -35.26
N ILE A 244 -16.98 8.90 -34.25
CA ILE A 244 -17.36 9.93 -33.26
C ILE A 244 -17.48 11.30 -33.93
N GLY A 245 -16.49 11.67 -34.75
CA GLY A 245 -16.51 12.96 -35.46
C GLY A 245 -17.67 13.08 -36.45
N GLU A 246 -18.08 11.98 -37.10
CA GLU A 246 -19.29 11.93 -37.93
C GLU A 246 -20.58 12.07 -37.11
N ALA A 247 -20.69 11.36 -35.98
CA ALA A 247 -21.84 11.48 -35.09
C ALA A 247 -21.98 12.88 -34.50
N ALA A 248 -20.88 13.53 -34.07
CA ALA A 248 -20.91 14.91 -33.59
C ALA A 248 -21.37 15.89 -34.69
N ARG A 249 -20.88 15.74 -35.92
CA ARG A 249 -21.26 16.61 -37.05
C ARG A 249 -22.71 16.42 -37.48
N ASN A 250 -23.23 15.20 -37.44
CA ASN A 250 -24.60 14.92 -37.86
C ASN A 250 -25.63 15.20 -36.75
N GLY A 251 -25.26 14.99 -35.48
CA GLY A 251 -26.18 15.04 -34.35
C GLY A 251 -26.14 16.32 -33.51
N LEU A 252 -25.03 17.06 -33.52
CA LEU A 252 -24.85 18.25 -32.66
C LEU A 252 -24.65 19.55 -33.43
N ARG A 253 -24.13 19.52 -34.67
CA ARG A 253 -23.75 20.72 -35.40
C ARG A 253 -24.90 21.73 -35.55
N ASP A 254 -26.03 21.29 -36.08
CA ASP A 254 -27.16 22.19 -36.39
C ASP A 254 -27.79 22.75 -35.10
N GLU A 255 -27.82 21.95 -34.04
CA GLU A 255 -28.27 22.35 -32.71
C GLU A 255 -27.31 23.38 -32.05
N LEU A 256 -25.99 23.18 -32.18
CA LEU A 256 -24.98 24.12 -31.67
C LEU A 256 -25.03 25.48 -32.36
N ILE A 257 -25.31 25.49 -33.67
CA ILE A 257 -25.53 26.72 -34.43
C ILE A 257 -26.79 27.43 -33.92
N THR A 258 -27.88 26.68 -33.73
CA THR A 258 -29.18 27.21 -33.29
C THR A 258 -29.10 27.82 -31.89
N CYS A 259 -28.40 27.16 -30.97
CA CYS A 259 -28.30 27.58 -29.56
C CYS A 259 -27.14 28.55 -29.29
N GLY A 260 -26.22 28.73 -30.25
CA GLY A 260 -25.17 29.75 -30.18
C GLY A 260 -24.02 29.42 -29.22
N LEU A 261 -23.86 28.14 -28.87
CA LEU A 261 -22.87 27.58 -27.96
C LEU A 261 -21.46 28.11 -28.24
N LYS A 262 -20.80 28.65 -27.20
CA LYS A 262 -19.52 29.38 -27.36
C LYS A 262 -18.35 28.44 -27.59
N SER A 263 -18.28 27.34 -26.84
CA SER A 263 -17.24 26.32 -26.97
C SER A 263 -17.67 25.01 -26.33
N LEU A 264 -17.52 23.91 -27.06
CA LEU A 264 -17.75 22.55 -26.58
C LEU A 264 -16.60 21.67 -27.06
N GLU A 265 -16.07 20.89 -26.14
CA GLU A 265 -15.00 19.95 -26.37
C GLU A 265 -15.51 18.52 -26.12
N ILE A 266 -15.43 17.66 -27.14
CA ILE A 266 -15.84 16.25 -27.04
C ILE A 266 -14.59 15.38 -26.97
N ARG A 267 -14.44 14.63 -25.88
CA ARG A 267 -13.30 13.74 -25.63
C ARG A 267 -13.74 12.30 -25.44
N PRO A 268 -13.36 11.39 -26.34
CA PRO A 268 -13.51 9.97 -26.08
C PRO A 268 -12.52 9.49 -25.01
N VAL A 269 -13.02 8.71 -24.05
CA VAL A 269 -12.25 8.23 -22.91
C VAL A 269 -12.66 6.80 -22.56
N PHE A 270 -11.79 6.10 -21.86
CA PHE A 270 -12.09 4.79 -21.27
C PHE A 270 -12.14 4.92 -19.76
N THR A 271 -12.95 4.11 -19.08
CA THR A 271 -12.91 4.04 -17.62
C THR A 271 -12.10 2.85 -17.16
N ASN A 272 -11.22 3.07 -16.19
CA ASN A 272 -10.52 2.00 -15.50
C ASN A 272 -10.92 1.95 -14.03
N TYR A 273 -11.11 0.74 -13.51
CA TYR A 273 -11.42 0.52 -12.10
C TYR A 273 -10.13 0.43 -11.29
N ARG A 274 -9.89 1.42 -10.43
CA ARG A 274 -8.81 1.40 -9.45
C ARG A 274 -9.18 0.45 -8.32
N SER A 275 -8.79 -0.81 -8.46
CA SER A 275 -8.92 -1.78 -7.36
C SER A 275 -8.07 -1.32 -6.17
N PRO A 276 -8.56 -1.40 -4.92
CA PRO A 276 -7.78 -1.02 -3.74
C PRO A 276 -6.60 -1.96 -3.44
N THR A 277 -6.26 -2.89 -4.35
CA THR A 277 -5.22 -3.90 -4.13
C THR A 277 -4.51 -4.29 -5.43
N MET A 278 -3.80 -3.36 -6.07
CA MET A 278 -2.75 -3.70 -7.05
C MET A 278 -1.46 -4.13 -6.32
N ALA A 279 -1.59 -5.15 -5.46
CA ALA A 279 -0.47 -5.88 -4.87
C ALA A 279 -0.86 -7.31 -4.46
N SER A 280 -1.74 -7.99 -5.19
CA SER A 280 -1.91 -9.45 -5.04
C SER A 280 -2.73 -10.06 -6.18
N GLN A 281 -2.16 -10.14 -7.39
CA GLN A 281 -2.71 -11.01 -8.45
C GLN A 281 -1.97 -12.34 -8.60
N ASN A 282 -1.05 -12.68 -7.69
CA ASN A 282 -0.43 -14.01 -7.59
C ASN A 282 -0.71 -14.66 -6.22
N ALA A 283 -1.95 -15.06 -5.95
CA ALA A 283 -2.25 -15.85 -4.75
C ALA A 283 -3.45 -16.79 -4.96
N GLN A 284 -3.36 -17.69 -5.93
CA GLN A 284 -4.29 -18.82 -6.04
C GLN A 284 -3.92 -19.99 -5.09
N CYS A 285 -3.20 -19.74 -3.98
CA CYS A 285 -2.74 -20.81 -3.06
C CYS A 285 -2.77 -20.47 -1.55
N ASP A 286 -3.46 -19.41 -1.10
CA ASP A 286 -3.36 -18.92 0.29
C ASP A 286 -4.71 -18.81 1.04
N GLN A 287 -5.61 -19.78 0.82
CA GLN A 287 -6.91 -19.79 1.48
C GLN A 287 -6.81 -20.38 2.90
N PHE A 288 -7.15 -19.58 3.92
CA PHE A 288 -7.27 -20.05 5.30
C PHE A 288 -8.59 -20.79 5.53
N ALA A 289 -8.55 -21.95 6.17
CA ALA A 289 -9.72 -22.58 6.77
C ALA A 289 -10.04 -21.91 8.12
N VAL A 290 -11.33 -21.82 8.47
CA VAL A 290 -11.78 -21.25 9.75
C VAL A 290 -12.15 -22.37 10.71
N LEU A 291 -11.44 -22.48 11.84
CA LEU A 291 -11.78 -23.35 12.95
C LEU A 291 -12.59 -22.55 14.00
N PRO A 292 -13.92 -22.74 14.05
CA PRO A 292 -14.74 -22.22 15.14
C PRO A 292 -14.53 -23.05 16.41
N ILE A 293 -14.29 -22.36 17.53
CA ILE A 293 -14.13 -22.92 18.87
C ILE A 293 -15.19 -22.30 19.78
N ARG A 294 -15.91 -23.10 20.54
CA ARG A 294 -16.94 -22.60 21.46
C ARG A 294 -16.32 -22.22 22.79
N MET A 295 -16.49 -20.96 23.20
CA MET A 295 -16.08 -20.48 24.52
C MET A 295 -17.23 -20.73 25.52
N PRO A 296 -16.95 -21.34 26.69
CA PRO A 296 -17.95 -21.57 27.73
C PRO A 296 -18.40 -20.23 28.36
N PRO A 297 -19.66 -20.14 28.84
CA PRO A 297 -20.15 -18.96 29.54
C PRO A 297 -19.41 -18.77 30.88
N LEU A 298 -19.15 -17.52 31.25
CA LEU A 298 -18.52 -17.16 32.51
C LEU A 298 -19.49 -16.36 33.39
N PRO A 299 -19.32 -16.32 34.72
CA PRO A 299 -20.17 -15.52 35.60
C PRO A 299 -20.23 -14.03 35.21
N SER A 300 -19.13 -13.48 34.69
CA SER A 300 -19.04 -12.10 34.20
C SER A 300 -19.68 -11.88 32.82
N PHE A 301 -19.86 -12.94 32.04
CA PHE A 301 -20.47 -12.90 30.71
C PHE A 301 -21.24 -14.20 30.45
N PRO A 302 -22.55 -14.26 30.78
CA PRO A 302 -23.34 -15.50 30.82
C PRO A 302 -23.79 -15.99 29.43
N HIS A 303 -23.13 -15.56 28.35
CA HIS A 303 -23.43 -15.98 27.00
C HIS A 303 -22.25 -16.81 26.44
N SER A 304 -22.55 -17.92 25.76
CA SER A 304 -21.54 -18.69 25.05
C SER A 304 -21.18 -17.99 23.74
N ALA A 305 -19.89 -17.77 23.51
CA ALA A 305 -19.37 -17.13 22.29
C ALA A 305 -18.63 -18.15 21.41
N VAL A 306 -18.46 -17.84 20.13
CA VAL A 306 -17.64 -18.64 19.21
C VAL A 306 -16.41 -17.82 18.83
N HIS A 307 -15.22 -18.37 19.11
CA HIS A 307 -13.94 -17.81 18.72
C HIS A 307 -13.45 -18.47 17.43
N GLU A 308 -13.08 -17.66 16.44
CA GLU A 308 -12.67 -18.16 15.13
C GLU A 308 -11.15 -18.11 14.97
N VAL A 309 -10.54 -19.30 14.81
CA VAL A 309 -9.11 -19.44 14.55
C VAL A 309 -8.88 -19.74 13.07
N ARG A 310 -7.96 -19.04 12.41
CA ARG A 310 -7.64 -19.27 11.00
C ARG A 310 -6.49 -20.24 10.87
N ILE A 311 -6.65 -21.28 10.06
CA ILE A 311 -5.71 -22.39 9.93
C ILE A 311 -5.36 -22.62 8.46
N ARG A 312 -4.08 -22.82 8.15
CA ARG A 312 -3.61 -23.27 6.84
C ARG A 312 -2.41 -24.21 7.00
N GLN A 313 -2.03 -24.92 5.95
CA GLN A 313 -0.77 -25.65 5.94
C GLN A 313 0.40 -24.66 6.06
N ASN A 314 1.39 -25.01 6.87
CA ASN A 314 2.53 -24.13 7.09
C ASN A 314 3.44 -24.15 5.85
N THR A 315 3.73 -22.96 5.31
CA THR A 315 4.62 -22.77 4.16
C THR A 315 5.66 -21.70 4.52
N PRO A 316 6.69 -22.04 5.32
CA PRO A 316 7.71 -21.09 5.69
C PRO A 316 8.62 -20.75 4.49
N LYS A 317 9.22 -19.55 4.51
CA LYS A 317 10.15 -19.10 3.46
C LYS A 317 11.44 -19.91 3.40
N ILE A 318 11.82 -20.53 4.52
CA ILE A 318 12.98 -21.40 4.64
C ILE A 318 12.43 -22.80 4.95
N PRO A 319 12.59 -23.77 4.04
CA PRO A 319 12.09 -25.12 4.26
C PRO A 319 12.73 -25.74 5.51
N THR A 320 11.92 -26.21 6.43
CA THR A 320 12.32 -27.01 7.59
C THR A 320 11.83 -28.44 7.46
N GLU A 321 12.52 -29.40 8.07
CA GLU A 321 12.19 -30.84 7.94
C GLU A 321 10.77 -31.20 8.41
N ASN A 322 10.18 -30.38 9.29
CA ASN A 322 8.86 -30.61 9.87
C ASN A 322 7.71 -29.91 9.11
N ASP A 323 7.99 -29.25 7.98
CA ASP A 323 6.99 -28.42 7.29
C ASP A 323 5.80 -29.23 6.79
N SER A 324 6.03 -30.41 6.23
CA SER A 324 5.00 -31.29 5.65
C SER A 324 3.91 -31.70 6.66
N ARG A 325 4.25 -31.79 7.94
CA ARG A 325 3.35 -32.18 9.03
C ARG A 325 2.93 -31.02 9.94
N SER A 326 3.12 -29.77 9.49
CA SER A 326 2.87 -28.58 10.31
C SER A 326 1.73 -27.70 9.79
N LEU A 327 0.97 -27.14 10.73
CA LEU A 327 -0.16 -26.24 10.47
C LEU A 327 0.16 -24.85 11.03
N PHE A 328 -0.10 -23.82 10.24
CA PHE A 328 -0.02 -22.43 10.66
C PHE A 328 -1.38 -21.94 11.14
N MET A 329 -1.43 -21.38 12.34
CA MET A 329 -2.63 -20.88 13.00
C MET A 329 -2.52 -19.39 13.30
N LYS A 330 -3.60 -18.65 13.11
CA LYS A 330 -3.71 -17.21 13.40
C LYS A 330 -5.00 -16.92 14.19
N ASN A 331 -4.95 -15.90 15.03
CA ASN A 331 -6.05 -15.50 15.92
C ASN A 331 -6.32 -16.55 17.00
N ILE A 332 -5.27 -16.96 17.69
CA ILE A 332 -5.34 -17.93 18.78
C ILE A 332 -5.92 -17.26 20.04
N PRO A 333 -6.72 -17.96 20.87
CA PRO A 333 -7.19 -17.41 22.15
C PRO A 333 -6.04 -16.94 23.04
N ALA A 334 -6.19 -15.80 23.71
CA ALA A 334 -5.11 -15.17 24.49
C ALA A 334 -4.58 -16.05 25.63
N ASP A 335 -5.40 -16.94 26.15
CA ASP A 335 -5.06 -17.83 27.25
C ASP A 335 -4.51 -19.19 26.77
N SER A 336 -4.23 -19.35 25.48
CA SER A 336 -3.86 -20.64 24.90
C SER A 336 -2.63 -21.28 25.55
N THR A 337 -2.72 -22.59 25.76
CA THR A 337 -1.58 -23.43 26.15
C THR A 337 -1.60 -24.70 25.30
N GLU A 338 -0.51 -25.46 25.32
CA GLU A 338 -0.42 -26.73 24.60
C GLU A 338 -1.56 -27.71 24.97
N PRO A 339 -1.91 -27.93 26.26
CA PRO A 339 -3.06 -28.75 26.64
C PRO A 339 -4.39 -28.33 26.01
N HIS A 340 -4.66 -27.02 25.85
CA HIS A 340 -5.90 -26.54 25.22
C HIS A 340 -6.01 -26.99 23.77
N PHE A 341 -4.95 -26.77 22.98
CA PHE A 341 -4.97 -27.20 21.59
C PHE A 341 -4.95 -28.71 21.46
N ARG A 342 -4.23 -29.42 22.33
CA ARG A 342 -4.27 -30.88 22.38
C ARG A 342 -5.69 -31.40 22.60
N ALA A 343 -6.47 -30.81 23.51
CA ALA A 343 -7.87 -31.17 23.73
C ALA A 343 -8.74 -30.86 22.50
N VAL A 344 -8.58 -29.67 21.89
CA VAL A 344 -9.32 -29.28 20.68
C VAL A 344 -9.04 -30.23 19.51
N PHE A 345 -7.77 -30.53 19.22
CA PHE A 345 -7.42 -31.47 18.15
C PHE A 345 -7.86 -32.90 18.46
N THR A 346 -7.83 -33.32 19.73
CA THR A 346 -8.35 -34.62 20.16
C THR A 346 -9.86 -34.71 19.94
N SER A 347 -10.62 -33.65 20.19
CA SER A 347 -12.06 -33.57 19.90
C SER A 347 -12.35 -33.65 18.39
N LEU A 348 -11.49 -33.04 17.56
CA LEU A 348 -11.69 -32.98 16.10
C LEU A 348 -11.32 -34.29 15.38
N VAL A 349 -10.16 -34.87 15.70
CA VAL A 349 -9.58 -35.99 14.93
C VAL A 349 -9.20 -37.20 15.80
N GLY A 350 -9.48 -37.18 17.10
CA GLY A 350 -9.11 -38.24 18.05
C GLY A 350 -7.68 -38.10 18.59
N ALA A 351 -7.39 -38.85 19.67
CA ALA A 351 -6.11 -38.80 20.36
C ALA A 351 -4.93 -39.33 19.51
N GLY A 352 -3.72 -38.85 19.79
CA GLY A 352 -2.46 -39.35 19.20
C GLY A 352 -2.00 -38.69 17.90
N ARG A 353 -2.73 -37.70 17.37
CA ARG A 353 -2.38 -36.99 16.13
C ARG A 353 -1.69 -35.63 16.33
N PHE A 354 -1.81 -35.07 17.53
CA PHE A 354 -1.18 -33.83 17.94
C PHE A 354 0.13 -34.13 18.66
N GLU A 355 1.22 -33.51 18.24
CA GLU A 355 2.53 -33.64 18.90
C GLU A 355 2.75 -32.49 19.87
N THR A 356 2.98 -31.29 19.33
CA THR A 356 3.28 -30.08 20.10
C THR A 356 2.83 -28.82 19.35
N ILE A 357 2.85 -27.67 20.02
CA ILE A 357 2.55 -26.36 19.43
C ILE A 357 3.61 -25.33 19.83
N PHE A 358 4.03 -24.51 18.87
CA PHE A 358 4.95 -23.40 19.10
C PHE A 358 4.24 -22.07 18.91
N PHE A 359 4.19 -21.28 19.97
CA PHE A 359 3.64 -19.92 19.94
C PHE A 359 4.70 -18.91 19.51
N ASP A 360 4.28 -17.86 18.78
CA ASP A 360 5.18 -16.80 18.31
C ASP A 360 5.79 -15.97 19.46
N ASP A 361 5.04 -15.83 20.56
CA ASP A 361 5.41 -15.00 21.71
C ASP A 361 6.25 -15.75 22.77
N GLU A 362 6.60 -17.03 22.56
CA GLU A 362 7.51 -17.73 23.48
C GLU A 362 8.92 -17.12 23.35
N GLU A 363 9.31 -16.33 24.36
CA GLU A 363 10.55 -15.54 24.50
C GLU A 363 11.85 -16.36 24.35
N GLY A 364 11.77 -17.67 24.15
CA GLY A 364 12.91 -18.58 24.01
C GLY A 364 13.43 -18.83 22.59
N LYS A 365 12.72 -18.45 21.51
CA LYS A 365 13.17 -18.73 20.13
C LYS A 365 13.76 -17.55 19.36
N ARG A 366 13.65 -16.32 19.88
CA ARG A 366 14.16 -15.10 19.21
C ARG A 366 15.14 -14.29 20.05
N VAL A 367 15.80 -14.91 21.02
CA VAL A 367 17.14 -14.41 21.36
C VAL A 367 17.98 -14.78 20.14
N LEU A 368 18.22 -13.81 19.25
CA LEU A 368 19.36 -13.89 18.33
C LEU A 368 20.50 -14.44 19.18
N PRO A 369 21.09 -15.60 18.83
CA PRO A 369 22.23 -16.08 19.58
C PRO A 369 23.24 -14.94 19.50
N VAL A 370 23.42 -14.20 20.60
CA VAL A 370 24.63 -13.42 20.81
C VAL A 370 25.70 -14.45 21.13
N ASP A 371 25.91 -15.35 20.17
CA ASP A 371 26.89 -16.40 20.20
C ASP A 371 28.03 -15.87 19.35
N PRO A 372 29.08 -15.28 19.97
CA PRO A 372 30.20 -14.74 19.23
C PRO A 372 30.87 -15.79 18.32
N ALA A 373 30.62 -17.09 18.55
CA ALA A 373 31.10 -18.18 17.71
C ALA A 373 30.28 -18.40 16.42
N GLN A 374 28.98 -18.07 16.38
CA GLN A 374 28.14 -18.26 15.18
C GLN A 374 28.45 -17.27 14.06
N ALA A 375 29.00 -16.10 14.39
CA ALA A 375 29.42 -15.10 13.39
C ALA A 375 30.56 -15.57 12.48
N THR A 376 31.29 -16.62 12.86
CA THR A 376 32.46 -17.16 12.14
C THR A 376 32.24 -18.50 11.46
N ASN A 377 31.15 -19.22 11.77
CA ASN A 377 30.93 -20.60 11.28
C ASN A 377 30.05 -20.65 10.03
N MET A 378 30.46 -19.98 8.94
CA MET A 378 29.88 -20.21 7.61
C MET A 378 30.66 -21.21 6.75
N ARG A 379 31.74 -21.84 7.24
CA ARG A 379 32.46 -22.85 6.46
C ARG A 379 32.92 -24.01 7.33
N THR A 380 32.51 -25.21 6.90
CA THR A 380 32.87 -26.56 7.37
C THR A 380 31.99 -27.16 8.47
N ILE A 381 30.94 -27.88 8.04
CA ILE A 381 30.34 -28.98 8.81
C ILE A 381 30.58 -30.25 7.99
N ALA A 382 31.60 -31.03 8.36
CA ALA A 382 31.77 -32.39 7.89
C ALA A 382 32.21 -33.31 9.04
N ARG A 383 31.28 -34.19 9.43
CA ARG A 383 31.45 -35.48 10.12
C ARG A 383 31.75 -35.46 11.64
N LYS A 384 30.74 -35.85 12.44
CA LYS A 384 30.80 -36.86 13.53
C LYS A 384 29.40 -37.08 14.16
N ARG A 385 28.66 -38.08 13.66
CA ARG A 385 27.25 -38.36 14.06
C ARG A 385 27.06 -39.08 15.41
N LYS A 386 28.12 -39.36 16.18
CA LYS A 386 28.01 -40.08 17.47
C LYS A 386 28.39 -39.26 18.71
N MET A 387 28.87 -38.04 18.52
CA MET A 387 29.28 -37.11 19.60
C MET A 387 28.31 -35.91 19.72
N MET A 388 27.39 -35.74 18.74
CA MET A 388 26.43 -34.65 18.71
C MET A 388 25.28 -34.79 19.70
N ASP A 389 24.83 -36.01 20.00
CA ASP A 389 23.66 -36.21 20.88
C ASP A 389 24.00 -35.85 22.34
N VAL A 390 25.19 -36.26 22.81
CA VAL A 390 25.68 -35.92 24.16
C VAL A 390 25.96 -34.43 24.28
N GLU A 391 26.57 -33.81 23.26
CA GLU A 391 26.81 -32.36 23.22
C GLU A 391 25.53 -31.54 23.06
N ALA A 392 24.47 -32.10 22.46
CA ALA A 392 23.16 -31.46 22.38
C ALA A 392 22.43 -31.52 23.73
N GLU A 393 22.43 -32.67 24.40
CA GLU A 393 21.87 -32.81 25.74
C GLU A 393 22.58 -31.92 26.78
N GLU A 394 23.91 -31.82 26.70
CA GLU A 394 24.67 -30.90 27.57
C GLU A 394 24.34 -29.44 27.29
N ARG A 395 24.17 -29.05 26.03
CA ARG A 395 23.74 -27.69 25.66
C ARG A 395 22.34 -27.39 26.16
N GLU A 396 21.40 -28.32 26.04
CA GLU A 396 20.04 -28.15 26.57
C GLU A 396 20.05 -27.99 28.10
N ARG A 397 20.87 -28.78 28.82
CA ARG A 397 21.02 -28.62 30.28
C ARG A 397 21.64 -27.28 30.65
N GLU A 398 22.66 -26.83 29.90
CA GLU A 398 23.26 -25.51 30.12
C GLU A 398 22.24 -24.39 29.85
N GLU A 399 21.52 -24.44 28.73
CA GLU A 399 20.47 -23.46 28.40
C GLU A 399 19.38 -23.42 29.47
N GLN A 400 18.94 -24.58 29.96
CA GLN A 400 18.00 -24.67 31.08
C GLN A 400 18.56 -24.06 32.38
N ALA A 401 19.84 -24.30 32.70
CA ALA A 401 20.49 -23.74 33.88
C ALA A 401 20.72 -22.22 33.79
N THR A 402 20.87 -21.67 32.60
CA THR A 402 20.98 -20.21 32.38
C THR A 402 19.64 -19.48 32.42
N ARG A 403 18.52 -20.20 32.36
CA ARG A 403 17.19 -19.61 32.28
C ARG A 403 16.78 -19.03 33.63
N LEU A 404 16.40 -17.76 33.64
CA LEU A 404 15.82 -17.13 34.83
C LEU A 404 14.47 -17.78 35.21
N PRO A 405 14.13 -17.85 36.51
CA PRO A 405 12.83 -18.33 36.95
C PRO A 405 11.69 -17.57 36.26
N ARG A 406 10.72 -18.29 35.68
CA ARG A 406 9.52 -17.68 35.11
C ARG A 406 8.67 -17.11 36.25
N ILE A 407 8.35 -15.82 36.19
CA ILE A 407 7.52 -15.13 37.20
C ILE A 407 6.02 -15.32 36.97
N TRP A 408 5.62 -15.65 35.74
CA TRP A 408 4.24 -15.94 35.37
C TRP A 408 4.02 -17.45 35.27
N THR A 409 3.04 -17.98 36.00
CA THR A 409 2.69 -19.43 35.97
C THR A 409 2.05 -19.85 34.65
N ARG A 410 1.35 -18.92 33.99
CA ARG A 410 0.77 -19.07 32.66
C ARG A 410 1.02 -17.80 31.87
N GLN A 411 1.67 -17.94 30.72
CA GLN A 411 1.91 -16.82 29.80
C GLN A 411 0.62 -16.56 29.00
N LEU A 412 0.27 -15.29 28.86
CA LEU A 412 -0.83 -14.86 27.98
C LEU A 412 -0.25 -14.38 26.65
N HIS A 413 -0.96 -14.70 25.58
CA HIS A 413 -0.62 -14.30 24.22
C HIS A 413 -1.27 -12.98 23.85
N ARG A 414 -0.61 -12.23 22.97
CA ARG A 414 -1.18 -10.99 22.42
C ARG A 414 -2.39 -11.29 21.55
N SER A 415 -3.26 -10.29 21.41
CA SER A 415 -4.38 -10.34 20.46
C SER A 415 -3.88 -10.66 19.05
N SER A 416 -4.62 -11.49 18.32
CA SER A 416 -4.25 -11.99 16.99
C SER A 416 -2.97 -12.83 16.91
N GLY A 417 -2.53 -13.41 18.04
CA GLY A 417 -1.36 -14.28 18.13
C GLY A 417 -1.37 -15.43 17.12
N THR A 418 -0.17 -15.84 16.72
CA THR A 418 0.09 -16.91 15.76
C THR A 418 0.80 -18.08 16.42
N ALA A 419 0.56 -19.29 15.93
CA ALA A 419 1.29 -20.47 16.33
C ALA A 419 1.47 -21.44 15.17
N VAL A 420 2.47 -22.29 15.31
CA VAL A 420 2.72 -23.43 14.43
C VAL A 420 2.46 -24.71 15.21
N VAL A 421 1.49 -25.49 14.75
CA VAL A 421 1.17 -26.81 15.32
C VAL A 421 1.94 -27.87 14.56
N LEU A 422 2.59 -28.78 15.29
CA LEU A 422 3.16 -30.00 14.75
C LEU A 422 2.20 -31.17 14.98
N LEU A 423 1.88 -31.86 13.90
CA LEU A 423 1.11 -33.11 13.93
C LEU A 423 2.03 -34.31 13.75
N ALA A 424 1.58 -35.48 14.16
CA ALA A 424 2.35 -36.72 14.10
C ALA A 424 2.81 -37.06 12.67
N ASP A 425 1.94 -36.84 11.68
CA ASP A 425 2.20 -37.16 10.27
C ASP A 425 1.49 -36.21 9.31
N GLU A 426 1.93 -36.18 8.06
CA GLU A 426 1.33 -35.37 6.98
C GLU A 426 -0.14 -35.74 6.73
N LYS A 427 -0.51 -37.03 6.89
CA LYS A 427 -1.91 -37.45 6.72
C LYS A 427 -2.82 -36.83 7.80
N SER A 428 -2.31 -36.62 9.01
CA SER A 428 -3.04 -35.92 10.08
C SER A 428 -3.36 -34.48 9.70
N VAL A 429 -2.51 -33.78 8.94
CA VAL A 429 -2.79 -32.42 8.43
C VAL A 429 -4.07 -32.42 7.57
N HIS A 430 -4.13 -33.33 6.60
CA HIS A 430 -5.30 -33.44 5.73
C HIS A 430 -6.57 -33.86 6.48
N LEU A 431 -6.45 -34.75 7.47
CA LEU A 431 -7.58 -35.18 8.30
C LEU A 431 -8.11 -34.03 9.15
N VAL A 432 -7.23 -33.22 9.75
CA VAL A 432 -7.61 -32.03 10.52
C VAL A 432 -8.34 -31.02 9.64
N LEU A 433 -7.82 -30.71 8.44
CA LEU A 433 -8.50 -29.79 7.52
C LEU A 433 -9.89 -30.30 7.09
N LYS A 434 -10.04 -31.61 6.85
CA LYS A 434 -11.35 -32.24 6.58
C LYS A 434 -12.28 -32.19 7.79
N ALA A 435 -11.77 -32.43 8.99
CA ALA A 435 -12.55 -32.37 10.23
C ALA A 435 -13.05 -30.96 10.51
N ILE A 436 -12.23 -29.93 10.26
CA ILE A 436 -12.62 -28.51 10.35
C ILE A 436 -13.77 -28.21 9.39
N ALA A 437 -13.67 -28.62 8.13
CA ALA A 437 -14.74 -28.44 7.15
C ALA A 437 -16.05 -29.16 7.57
N LYS A 438 -15.95 -30.33 8.20
CA LYS A 438 -17.10 -31.07 8.76
C LYS A 438 -17.69 -30.37 9.99
N ALA A 439 -16.85 -29.83 10.87
CA ALA A 439 -17.29 -29.09 12.06
C ALA A 439 -18.08 -27.82 11.66
N GLN A 440 -17.62 -27.10 10.63
CA GLN A 440 -18.34 -25.95 10.07
C GLN A 440 -19.74 -26.34 9.57
N LYS A 441 -19.87 -27.44 8.81
CA LYS A 441 -21.16 -27.91 8.29
C LYS A 441 -22.11 -28.41 9.38
N SER A 442 -21.57 -29.12 10.37
CA SER A 442 -22.37 -29.73 11.44
C SER A 442 -22.72 -28.77 12.58
N LYS A 443 -22.08 -27.59 12.65
CA LYS A 443 -22.18 -26.62 13.75
C LYS A 443 -21.86 -27.20 15.14
N LYS A 444 -21.21 -28.36 15.19
CA LYS A 444 -20.72 -29.00 16.43
C LYS A 444 -19.26 -28.61 16.63
N TYR A 445 -19.04 -27.60 17.47
CA TYR A 445 -17.72 -27.03 17.70
C TYR A 445 -17.07 -27.59 18.96
N PRO A 446 -15.74 -27.80 18.97
CA PRO A 446 -15.01 -28.15 20.18
C PRO A 446 -15.15 -27.03 21.22
N VAL A 447 -15.31 -27.40 22.49
CA VAL A 447 -15.43 -26.45 23.60
C VAL A 447 -14.03 -26.14 24.15
N TRP A 448 -13.74 -24.86 24.36
CA TRP A 448 -12.47 -24.41 24.93
C TRP A 448 -12.38 -24.73 26.42
N GLY A 449 -11.27 -25.32 26.87
CA GLY A 449 -11.03 -25.60 28.30
C GLY A 449 -11.77 -26.81 28.86
N GLU A 450 -12.46 -27.60 28.03
CA GLU A 450 -13.21 -28.78 28.48
C GLU A 450 -12.26 -29.88 29.02
N ASN A 451 -12.50 -30.35 30.25
CA ASN A 451 -11.72 -31.39 30.94
C ASN A 451 -10.23 -31.04 31.21
N LEU A 452 -9.89 -29.76 31.36
CA LEU A 452 -8.50 -29.29 31.55
C LEU A 452 -8.20 -28.68 32.93
N ALA A 453 -9.14 -28.72 33.88
CA ALA A 453 -9.03 -28.06 35.19
C ALA A 453 -7.77 -28.46 35.99
N ASP A 454 -7.32 -29.72 35.87
CA ASP A 454 -6.16 -30.22 36.63
C ASP A 454 -4.81 -30.02 35.90
N GLN A 455 -4.82 -29.68 34.61
CA GLN A 455 -3.61 -29.63 33.77
C GLN A 455 -3.09 -28.22 33.52
N VAL A 456 -3.90 -27.20 33.74
CA VAL A 456 -3.57 -25.82 33.42
C VAL A 456 -3.72 -24.94 34.65
N PRO A 457 -2.71 -24.12 35.00
CA PRO A 457 -2.85 -23.13 36.06
C PRO A 457 -4.01 -22.17 35.79
N ASP A 458 -4.81 -21.94 36.84
CA ASP A 458 -5.95 -21.02 36.79
C ASP A 458 -5.49 -19.58 36.53
N LEU A 459 -6.36 -18.84 35.84
CA LEU A 459 -6.23 -17.39 35.65
C LEU A 459 -7.05 -16.63 36.70
N GLY A 460 -6.79 -15.33 36.82
CA GLY A 460 -7.52 -14.43 37.72
C GLY A 460 -6.72 -14.04 38.97
N SER A 461 -7.38 -14.02 40.13
CA SER A 461 -6.77 -13.54 41.39
C SER A 461 -5.63 -14.44 41.86
N SER A 462 -5.76 -15.76 41.73
CA SER A 462 -4.71 -16.73 42.07
C SER A 462 -3.46 -16.54 41.21
N TRP A 463 -3.64 -16.30 39.89
CA TRP A 463 -2.55 -16.03 38.95
C TRP A 463 -1.77 -14.77 39.31
N ILE A 464 -2.48 -13.66 39.58
CA ILE A 464 -1.84 -12.39 39.99
C ILE A 464 -1.16 -12.55 41.36
N SER A 465 -1.82 -13.18 42.32
CA SER A 465 -1.26 -13.40 43.66
C SER A 465 0.02 -14.24 43.59
N THR A 466 0.03 -15.29 42.76
CA THR A 466 1.21 -16.14 42.57
C THR A 466 2.34 -15.37 41.90
N HIS A 467 2.03 -14.56 40.88
CA HIS A 467 3.03 -13.67 40.27
C HIS A 467 3.60 -12.66 41.27
N LEU A 468 2.77 -12.04 42.11
CA LEU A 468 3.24 -11.12 43.16
C LEU A 468 4.07 -11.82 44.25
N GLN A 469 3.84 -13.11 44.48
CA GLN A 469 4.68 -13.92 45.35
C GLN A 469 6.01 -14.27 44.67
N LEU A 470 5.99 -14.66 43.40
CA LEU A 470 7.18 -14.99 42.60
C LEU A 470 8.05 -13.76 42.27
N SER A 471 7.47 -12.56 42.24
CA SER A 471 8.21 -11.31 42.11
C SER A 471 9.09 -11.02 43.35
N ARG A 472 8.79 -11.66 44.49
CA ARG A 472 9.70 -11.75 45.63
C ARG A 472 10.71 -12.86 45.34
N VAL A 473 11.68 -12.51 44.51
CA VAL A 473 12.68 -13.41 43.93
C VAL A 473 13.38 -14.25 44.98
N ASP A 474 13.47 -15.57 44.75
CA ASP A 474 14.43 -16.43 45.45
C ASP A 474 15.85 -16.05 45.02
N LYS A 475 16.53 -15.32 45.92
CA LYS A 475 17.88 -14.82 45.69
C LYS A 475 18.85 -15.94 45.30
N SER A 476 18.69 -17.14 45.87
CA SER A 476 19.61 -18.26 45.65
C SER A 476 19.47 -18.84 44.23
N ALA A 477 18.23 -19.11 43.80
CA ALA A 477 17.93 -19.62 42.47
C ALA A 477 18.31 -18.62 41.36
N THR A 478 18.01 -17.34 41.55
CA THR A 478 18.37 -16.30 40.58
C THR A 478 19.87 -16.08 40.51
N GLN A 479 20.56 -16.07 41.67
CA GLN A 479 22.02 -16.00 41.70
C GLN A 479 22.63 -17.19 40.93
N ALA A 480 22.17 -18.41 41.18
CA ALA A 480 22.66 -19.60 40.48
C ALA A 480 22.46 -19.51 38.96
N ALA A 481 21.29 -19.09 38.49
CA ALA A 481 21.00 -18.91 37.07
C ALA A 481 21.90 -17.84 36.42
N VAL A 482 22.13 -16.72 37.10
CA VAL A 482 23.01 -15.63 36.62
C VAL A 482 24.48 -16.09 36.57
N HIS A 483 24.97 -16.80 37.59
CA HIS A 483 26.32 -17.38 37.57
C HIS A 483 26.47 -18.40 36.45
N ALA A 484 25.48 -19.28 36.25
CA ALA A 484 25.47 -20.22 35.14
C ALA A 484 25.53 -19.50 33.78
N PHE A 485 24.75 -18.42 33.62
CA PHE A 485 24.77 -17.60 32.41
C PHE A 485 26.14 -16.98 32.15
N PHE A 486 26.75 -16.31 33.15
CA PHE A 486 28.08 -15.72 32.99
C PHE A 486 29.17 -16.77 32.75
N ASN A 487 29.09 -17.94 33.40
CA ASN A 487 30.03 -19.04 33.17
C ASN A 487 29.90 -19.60 31.75
N ALA A 488 28.69 -19.75 31.22
CA ALA A 488 28.47 -20.16 29.84
C ALA A 488 28.96 -19.08 28.85
N PHE A 489 28.64 -17.81 29.11
CA PHE A 489 29.06 -16.69 28.27
C PHE A 489 30.58 -16.55 28.22
N ASN A 490 31.27 -16.56 29.37
CA ASN A 490 32.73 -16.47 29.44
C ASN A 490 33.42 -17.66 28.76
N ARG A 491 32.85 -18.87 28.86
CA ARG A 491 33.34 -20.05 28.13
C ARG A 491 33.20 -19.88 26.62
N LYS A 492 32.05 -19.37 26.14
CA LYS A 492 31.82 -19.08 24.72
C LYS A 492 32.75 -17.98 24.21
N GLU A 493 32.98 -16.92 24.99
CA GLU A 493 33.92 -15.85 24.63
C GLU A 493 35.36 -16.37 24.52
N LYS A 494 35.80 -17.20 25.48
CA LYS A 494 37.12 -17.83 25.43
C LYS A 494 37.26 -18.76 24.22
N ALA A 495 36.25 -19.58 23.94
CA ALA A 495 36.22 -20.45 22.76
C ALA A 495 36.28 -19.64 21.45
N ALA A 496 35.56 -18.52 21.35
CA ALA A 496 35.61 -17.64 20.20
C ALA A 496 37.00 -17.00 20.01
N VAL A 497 37.66 -16.57 21.10
CA VAL A 497 39.03 -16.06 21.06
C VAL A 497 40.03 -17.13 20.64
N GLU A 498 39.88 -18.37 21.12
CA GLU A 498 40.73 -19.49 20.73
C GLU A 498 40.52 -19.90 19.27
N LEU A 499 39.27 -19.95 18.78
CA LEU A 499 38.95 -20.17 17.37
C LEU A 499 39.55 -19.07 16.48
N ALA A 500 39.41 -17.81 16.87
CA ALA A 500 40.03 -16.69 16.16
C ALA A 500 41.57 -16.79 16.15
N LYS A 501 42.20 -17.28 17.22
CA LYS A 501 43.64 -17.57 17.25
C LYS A 501 44.02 -18.74 16.34
N ARG A 502 43.23 -19.81 16.29
CA ARG A 502 43.46 -20.96 15.40
C ARG A 502 43.34 -20.56 13.94
N LEU A 503 42.27 -19.85 13.56
CA LEU A 503 42.08 -19.31 12.21
C LEU A 503 43.20 -18.34 11.78
N ARG A 504 43.85 -17.65 12.71
CA ARG A 504 45.04 -16.81 12.42
C ARG A 504 46.31 -17.64 12.14
N ASN A 505 46.38 -18.87 12.64
CA ASN A 505 47.58 -19.70 12.58
C ASN A 505 47.50 -20.80 11.51
N GLU A 506 46.32 -21.10 10.97
CA GLU A 506 46.15 -22.04 9.86
C GLU A 506 46.53 -21.36 8.53
N PRO A 507 47.45 -21.93 7.73
CA PRO A 507 47.76 -21.44 6.39
C PRO A 507 46.55 -21.64 5.46
N ASP A 508 46.25 -20.64 4.64
CA ASP A 508 45.21 -20.74 3.61
C ASP A 508 45.56 -21.80 2.53
N GLU A 509 44.61 -22.16 1.64
CA GLU A 509 44.81 -23.13 0.55
C GLU A 509 46.00 -22.82 -0.39
N ASP A 510 46.46 -21.56 -0.41
CA ASP A 510 47.64 -21.08 -1.16
C ASP A 510 48.93 -20.99 -0.30
N GLY A 511 48.93 -21.48 0.95
CA GLY A 511 50.10 -21.55 1.84
C GLY A 511 50.51 -20.25 2.53
N PHE A 512 49.66 -19.22 2.51
CA PHE A 512 49.94 -17.93 3.18
C PHE A 512 49.30 -17.87 4.57
N VAL A 513 50.06 -17.36 5.54
CA VAL A 513 49.58 -17.08 6.90
C VAL A 513 49.26 -15.57 7.00
N THR A 514 48.04 -15.23 7.39
CA THR A 514 47.59 -13.84 7.47
C THR A 514 48.11 -13.16 8.75
N VAL A 515 49.15 -12.33 8.60
CA VAL A 515 49.72 -11.55 9.72
C VAL A 515 48.80 -10.37 10.07
N THR A 516 47.86 -10.59 10.98
CA THR A 516 47.04 -9.50 11.57
C THR A 516 47.52 -9.21 13.00
N ARG A 517 47.73 -7.93 13.33
CA ARG A 517 48.16 -7.49 14.68
C ARG A 517 47.15 -7.96 15.74
N GLY A 518 47.59 -8.82 16.65
CA GLY A 518 46.76 -9.59 17.58
C GLY A 518 46.12 -8.82 18.75
N GLY A 519 45.56 -7.63 18.51
CA GLY A 519 45.01 -6.77 19.58
C GLY A 519 43.50 -6.55 19.57
N ARG A 520 42.76 -6.95 18.54
CA ARG A 520 41.29 -6.70 18.47
C ARG A 520 40.53 -8.03 18.58
N ALA A 521 39.76 -8.15 19.66
CA ALA A 521 38.93 -9.31 19.99
C ALA A 521 37.48 -9.18 19.45
N ALA A 522 37.16 -8.12 18.71
CA ALA A 522 35.87 -7.96 18.07
C ALA A 522 36.03 -7.94 16.53
N PRO A 523 35.13 -8.56 15.76
CA PRO A 523 35.06 -8.32 14.33
C PRO A 523 34.84 -6.82 14.10
N ALA A 524 35.62 -6.24 13.19
CA ALA A 524 35.49 -4.83 12.84
C ALA A 524 34.05 -4.54 12.40
N SER A 525 33.47 -3.48 12.95
CA SER A 525 32.11 -3.04 12.60
C SER A 525 32.02 -2.83 11.07
N ARG A 526 30.84 -3.10 10.49
CA ARG A 526 30.59 -3.04 9.04
C ARG A 526 31.09 -1.74 8.39
N ASN A 527 31.06 -0.64 9.13
CA ASN A 527 31.53 0.68 8.69
C ASN A 527 33.06 0.76 8.54
N GLU A 528 33.83 0.09 9.41
CA GLU A 528 35.29 0.10 9.35
C GLU A 528 35.81 -0.76 8.17
N ALA A 529 35.06 -1.80 7.80
CA ALA A 529 35.35 -2.63 6.62
C ALA A 529 35.08 -1.90 5.30
N GLU A 530 34.06 -1.04 5.24
CA GLU A 530 33.77 -0.20 4.08
C GLU A 530 34.83 0.90 3.90
N GLU A 531 35.26 1.57 4.97
CA GLU A 531 36.36 2.55 4.92
C GLU A 531 37.67 1.93 4.44
N ALA A 532 37.99 0.70 4.88
CA ALA A 532 39.21 0.01 4.45
C ALA A 532 39.19 -0.31 2.94
N LYS A 533 38.03 -0.69 2.38
CA LYS A 533 37.86 -0.92 0.94
C LYS A 533 38.02 0.37 0.14
N GLN A 534 37.42 1.47 0.58
CA GLN A 534 37.59 2.78 -0.07
C GLN A 534 39.06 3.21 -0.08
N ARG A 535 39.76 3.07 1.04
CA ARG A 535 41.20 3.40 1.12
C ARG A 535 42.08 2.54 0.19
N MET A 536 41.70 1.29 -0.08
CA MET A 536 42.42 0.47 -1.06
C MET A 536 42.15 0.91 -2.51
N ILE A 537 40.91 1.29 -2.83
CA ILE A 537 40.53 1.79 -4.16
C ILE A 537 41.26 3.10 -4.46
N ASP A 538 41.32 4.02 -3.50
CA ASP A 538 42.01 5.31 -3.67
C ASP A 538 43.53 5.15 -3.88
N LYS A 539 44.15 4.19 -3.18
CA LYS A 539 45.58 3.88 -3.36
C LYS A 539 45.85 3.25 -4.73
N ALA A 540 44.96 2.40 -5.23
CA ALA A 540 45.08 1.83 -6.57
C ALA A 540 44.91 2.90 -7.66
N ALA A 541 43.97 3.82 -7.48
CA ALA A 541 43.76 4.94 -8.40
C ALA A 541 44.99 5.86 -8.48
N LYS A 542 45.59 6.23 -7.35
CA LYS A 542 46.82 7.06 -7.31
C LYS A 542 48.01 6.37 -7.99
N LYS A 543 48.23 5.07 -7.73
CA LYS A 543 49.31 4.31 -8.41
C LYS A 543 49.11 4.29 -9.93
N LYS A 544 47.87 4.15 -10.40
CA LYS A 544 47.56 4.16 -11.85
C LYS A 544 47.86 5.51 -12.51
N SER A 545 47.65 6.64 -11.82
CA SER A 545 47.98 7.96 -12.37
C SER A 545 49.49 8.25 -12.36
N GLU A 546 50.21 7.81 -11.32
CA GLU A 546 51.66 8.03 -11.21
C GLU A 546 52.47 7.26 -12.28
N LEU A 547 51.98 6.08 -12.72
CA LEU A 547 52.62 5.32 -13.81
C LEU A 547 52.43 5.90 -15.22
N SER A 548 51.59 6.93 -15.41
CA SER A 548 51.18 7.35 -16.77
C SER A 548 52.10 8.34 -17.48
N ASN A 549 53.25 8.73 -16.92
CA ASN A 549 54.15 9.75 -17.51
C ASN A 549 55.64 9.39 -17.43
N PHE A 550 55.97 8.11 -17.23
CA PHE A 550 57.35 7.72 -16.92
C PHE A 550 58.27 7.70 -18.16
N TYR A 551 57.73 7.43 -19.36
CA TYR A 551 58.56 7.22 -20.55
C TYR A 551 58.53 8.40 -21.54
N ARG A 552 59.70 8.76 -22.07
CA ARG A 552 59.89 9.85 -23.04
C ARG A 552 59.08 9.68 -24.34
N PHE A 553 58.65 8.46 -24.68
CA PHE A 553 57.78 8.22 -25.84
C PHE A 553 56.33 8.63 -25.57
N GLN A 554 55.83 8.50 -24.33
CA GLN A 554 54.48 8.91 -23.93
C GLN A 554 54.33 10.44 -24.01
N LEU A 555 55.35 11.17 -23.54
CA LEU A 555 55.44 12.63 -23.68
C LEU A 555 55.52 13.08 -25.14
N ARG A 556 56.23 12.33 -26.00
CA ARG A 556 56.28 12.61 -27.45
C ARG A 556 54.93 12.38 -28.11
N GLU A 557 54.23 11.29 -27.78
CA GLU A 557 52.89 11.03 -28.30
C GLU A 557 51.87 12.08 -27.83
N GLN A 558 51.92 12.50 -26.56
CA GLN A 558 51.06 13.56 -26.06
C GLN A 558 51.30 14.87 -26.79
N ARG A 559 52.56 15.31 -26.95
CA ARG A 559 52.88 16.53 -27.72
C ARG A 559 52.43 16.43 -29.18
N LYS A 560 52.58 15.25 -29.80
CA LYS A 560 52.10 15.01 -31.17
C LYS A 560 50.57 15.10 -31.26
N LYS A 561 49.85 14.57 -30.26
CA LYS A 561 48.38 14.69 -30.17
C LYS A 561 47.94 16.13 -29.95
N GLU A 562 48.62 16.89 -29.10
CA GLU A 562 48.34 18.31 -28.89
C GLU A 562 48.59 19.14 -30.16
N GLN A 563 49.71 18.90 -30.84
CA GLN A 563 50.02 19.56 -32.11
C GLN A 563 48.97 19.24 -33.20
N ALA A 564 48.53 17.98 -33.27
CA ALA A 564 47.45 17.57 -34.18
C ALA A 564 46.10 18.23 -33.81
N ARG A 565 45.81 18.39 -32.51
CA ARG A 565 44.59 19.07 -32.03
C ARG A 565 44.60 20.56 -32.38
N LEU A 566 45.74 21.22 -32.26
CA LEU A 566 45.91 22.63 -32.66
C LEU A 566 45.77 22.80 -34.18
N LEU A 567 46.36 21.90 -34.98
CA LEU A 567 46.19 21.91 -36.44
C LEU A 567 44.74 21.71 -36.86
N ARG A 568 43.99 20.82 -36.21
CA ARG A 568 42.55 20.63 -36.46
C ARG A 568 41.76 21.90 -36.14
N ARG A 569 41.98 22.50 -34.97
CA ARG A 569 41.33 23.77 -34.60
C ARG A 569 41.64 24.89 -35.61
N PHE A 570 42.88 24.99 -36.06
CA PHE A 570 43.26 25.99 -37.06
C PHE A 570 42.57 25.76 -38.42
N GLN A 571 42.43 24.51 -38.86
CA GLN A 571 41.68 24.20 -40.09
C GLN A 571 40.20 24.51 -39.96
N GLU A 572 39.59 24.23 -38.80
CA GLU A 572 38.21 24.59 -38.49
C GLU A 572 38.01 26.11 -38.49
N GLU A 573 38.92 26.88 -37.87
CA GLU A 573 38.90 28.33 -37.91
C GLU A 573 39.10 28.88 -39.32
N LYS A 574 40.03 28.32 -40.11
CA LYS A 574 40.21 28.71 -41.51
C LYS A 574 38.97 28.43 -42.36
N ARG A 575 38.30 27.29 -42.14
CA ARG A 575 37.00 26.98 -42.79
C ARG A 575 35.93 27.99 -42.37
N LYS A 576 35.88 28.35 -41.09
CA LYS A 576 34.94 29.34 -40.55
C LYS A 576 35.17 30.73 -41.15
N VAL A 577 36.42 31.17 -41.28
CA VAL A 577 36.78 32.45 -41.91
C VAL A 577 36.47 32.46 -43.41
N ASN A 578 36.75 31.37 -44.13
CA ASN A 578 36.37 31.26 -45.54
C ASN A 578 34.85 31.29 -45.73
N ALA A 579 34.09 30.59 -44.88
CA ALA A 579 32.63 30.65 -44.90
C ALA A 579 32.10 32.06 -44.59
N MET A 580 32.76 32.83 -43.72
CA MET A 580 32.45 34.24 -43.50
C MET A 580 32.76 35.11 -44.72
N ARG A 581 33.90 34.88 -45.41
CA ARG A 581 34.24 35.59 -46.66
C ARG A 581 33.28 35.28 -47.81
N GLU A 582 32.77 34.06 -47.90
CA GLU A 582 31.75 33.67 -48.88
C GLU A 582 30.38 34.27 -48.55
N ARG A 583 30.02 34.38 -47.26
CA ARG A 583 28.78 35.04 -46.81
C ARG A 583 28.80 36.57 -46.93
N HIS A 584 29.96 37.21 -46.92
CA HIS A 584 30.08 38.67 -47.01
C HIS A 584 30.05 39.24 -48.45
N GLY A 585 29.93 38.39 -49.48
CA GLY A 585 29.80 38.80 -50.88
C GLY A 585 31.08 39.45 -51.45
N LYS A 586 31.43 39.10 -52.69
CA LYS A 586 32.53 39.75 -53.41
C LYS A 586 32.15 41.20 -53.70
N PHE A 587 32.68 42.13 -52.91
CA PHE A 587 32.57 43.56 -53.16
C PHE A 587 33.22 43.90 -54.51
N LYS A 588 32.39 44.25 -55.51
CA LYS A 588 32.81 44.87 -56.77
C LYS A 588 32.64 46.38 -56.62
N PRO A 589 33.71 47.19 -56.55
CA PRO A 589 33.59 48.64 -56.65
C PRO A 589 33.27 49.06 -58.09
N GLU A 590 32.35 50.01 -58.24
CA GLU A 590 31.99 50.67 -59.51
C GLU A 590 33.06 51.69 -59.93
N THR A 591 33.87 51.38 -60.95
CA THR A 591 33.96 52.02 -62.30
C THR A 591 35.22 51.56 -63.01
#